data_AF-A0A537H6F1-F1
#
_entry.id   AF-A0A537H6F1-F1
#
_cell.length_a   1.000
_cell.length_b   1.000
_cell.length_c   1.000
_cell.angle_alpha   90.00
_cell.angle_beta   90.00
_cell.angle_gamma   90.00
#
_symmetry.space_group_name_H-M   'P 1'
#
loop_
_entity.id
_entity.type
_entity.pdbx_description
1 polymer ?
#
loop_
_entity_poly.entity_id
_entity_poly.type
_entity_poly.pdbx_seq_one_letter_code
_entity_poly.pdbx_strand_id
1 'polypeptide(L)'
;MTVRPDAIEVINSSSFLHSVTWKRARKFAEREKFPMTAGSDSHIPQTIGRAYTEIECGSKDTRSILGSLVSGSVTPMGRSVRANERFRKMRYRKHEGG
;
A
#
# COMPACT_ATOMS: atom_id res chain seq x y z
N MET A 1 -1.90 27.66 -1.13
CA MET A 1 -2.80 26.53 -1.49
C MET A 1 -2.50 25.38 -0.55
N THR A 2 -3.48 24.91 0.21
CA THR A 2 -3.39 23.68 1.00
C THR A 2 -3.97 22.54 0.15
N VAL A 3 -3.16 21.53 -0.16
CA VAL A 3 -3.60 20.34 -0.90
C VAL A 3 -4.16 19.34 0.11
N ARG A 4 -5.38 18.86 -0.12
CA ARG A 4 -5.97 17.76 0.63
C ARG A 4 -5.90 16.49 -0.23
N PRO A 5 -5.28 15.40 0.26
CA PRO A 5 -5.24 14.14 -0.47
C PRO A 5 -6.62 13.45 -0.44
N ASP A 6 -6.90 12.63 -1.46
CA ASP A 6 -8.14 11.84 -1.53
C ASP A 6 -8.07 10.56 -0.69
N ALA A 7 -6.87 10.03 -0.48
CA ALA A 7 -6.62 8.83 0.31
C ALA A 7 -5.21 8.82 0.89
N ILE A 8 -4.97 7.95 1.86
CA ILE A 8 -3.67 7.76 2.52
C ILE A 8 -3.20 6.32 2.34
N GLU A 9 -1.99 6.13 1.83
CA GLU A 9 -1.35 4.80 1.82
C GLU A 9 -0.91 4.43 3.24
N VAL A 10 -1.55 3.43 3.82
CA VAL A 10 -1.31 3.00 5.21
C VAL A 10 -0.44 1.75 5.30
N ILE A 11 -0.35 0.96 4.24
CA ILE A 11 0.52 -0.22 4.14
C ILE A 11 1.42 -0.07 2.92
N ASN A 12 2.72 0.10 3.15
CA ASN A 12 3.73 0.11 2.10
C ASN A 12 4.74 -1.01 2.36
N SER A 13 4.70 -2.05 1.54
CA SER A 13 5.46 -3.28 1.80
C SER A 13 7.00 -3.08 1.75
N SER A 14 7.49 -2.02 1.10
CA SER A 14 8.93 -1.77 0.92
C SER A 14 9.60 -1.06 2.10
N SER A 15 8.84 -0.41 2.99
CA SER A 15 9.39 0.54 3.96
C SER A 15 10.03 -0.10 5.21
N PHE A 16 11.27 0.30 5.55
CA PHE A 16 12.17 -0.38 6.49
C PHE A 16 11.66 -0.43 7.96
N LEU A 17 10.86 0.55 8.41
CA LEU A 17 10.34 0.71 9.79
C LEU A 17 8.84 0.38 9.94
N HIS A 18 8.34 -0.51 9.08
CA HIS A 18 6.93 -0.77 8.80
C HIS A 18 6.01 -0.80 10.02
N SER A 19 6.37 -1.49 11.11
CA SER A 19 5.47 -1.81 12.23
C SER A 19 4.99 -0.59 13.04
N VAL A 20 5.73 0.53 13.04
CA VAL A 20 5.39 1.75 13.80
C VAL A 20 4.77 2.81 12.88
N THR A 21 5.29 2.98 11.68
CA THR A 21 4.79 3.97 10.71
C THR A 21 3.41 3.61 10.19
N TRP A 22 3.12 2.33 9.92
CA TRP A 22 1.78 1.91 9.46
C TRP A 22 0.70 2.21 10.51
N LYS A 23 0.98 1.96 11.80
CA LYS A 23 0.03 2.22 12.89
C LYS A 23 -0.26 3.71 13.02
N ARG A 24 0.75 4.56 12.82
CA ARG A 24 0.59 6.02 12.85
C ARG A 24 -0.20 6.53 11.66
N ALA A 25 0.14 6.07 10.44
CA ALA A 25 -0.58 6.43 9.22
C ALA A 25 -2.05 5.99 9.30
N ARG A 26 -2.31 4.76 9.75
CA ARG A 26 -3.67 4.25 9.98
C ARG A 26 -4.41 5.07 11.02
N LYS A 27 -3.82 5.30 12.20
CA LYS A 27 -4.47 6.09 13.25
C LYS A 27 -4.77 7.53 12.80
N PHE A 28 -3.89 8.11 11.99
CA PHE A 28 -4.12 9.42 11.37
C PHE A 28 -5.27 9.37 10.37
N ALA A 29 -5.26 8.43 9.43
CA ALA A 29 -6.32 8.27 8.44
C ALA A 29 -7.69 8.00 9.08
N GLU A 30 -7.75 7.15 10.11
CA GLU A 30 -8.97 6.89 10.88
C GLU A 30 -9.48 8.16 11.59
N ARG A 31 -8.58 8.93 12.21
CA ARG A 31 -8.94 10.17 12.92
C ARG A 31 -9.44 11.26 11.97
N GLU A 32 -8.75 11.45 10.85
CA GLU A 32 -9.07 12.47 9.85
C GLU A 32 -10.11 11.98 8.81
N LYS A 33 -10.59 10.73 8.95
CA LYS A 33 -11.58 10.07 8.08
C LYS A 33 -11.17 10.05 6.60
N PHE A 34 -9.89 9.78 6.34
CA PHE A 34 -9.42 9.54 4.97
C PHE A 34 -9.62 8.08 4.56
N PRO A 35 -10.04 7.83 3.30
CA PRO A 35 -9.89 6.52 2.68
C PRO A 35 -8.44 6.03 2.77
N MET A 36 -8.28 4.71 2.90
CA MET A 36 -6.99 4.08 3.11
C MET A 36 -6.63 3.15 1.96
N THR A 37 -5.38 3.22 1.50
CA THR A 37 -4.84 2.36 0.44
C THR A 37 -3.62 1.59 0.92
N ALA A 38 -3.25 0.59 0.14
CA ALA A 38 -2.09 -0.26 0.35
C ALA A 38 -1.44 -0.60 -1.00
N GLY A 39 -0.10 -0.57 -1.03
CA GLY A 39 0.70 -0.80 -2.22
C GLY A 39 1.94 -1.64 -1.93
N SER A 40 2.21 -2.58 -2.83
CA SER A 40 3.38 -3.46 -2.68
C SER A 40 4.71 -2.73 -2.93
N ASP A 41 4.71 -1.65 -3.71
CA ASP A 41 5.92 -0.94 -4.16
C ASP A 41 7.00 -1.93 -4.65
N SER A 42 6.56 -2.82 -5.53
CA SER A 42 7.33 -3.96 -5.98
C SER A 42 8.39 -3.55 -6.97
N HIS A 43 9.64 -3.90 -6.65
CA HIS A 43 10.78 -3.72 -7.54
C HIS A 43 11.29 -5.07 -8.07
N ILE A 44 10.67 -6.18 -7.66
CA ILE A 44 10.93 -7.54 -8.15
C ILE A 44 9.59 -8.31 -8.26
N PRO A 45 9.43 -9.26 -9.20
CA PRO A 45 8.16 -9.97 -9.39
C PRO A 45 7.63 -10.69 -8.13
N GLN A 46 8.54 -11.19 -7.29
CA GLN A 46 8.19 -11.96 -6.08
C GLN A 46 7.57 -11.11 -4.97
N THR A 47 7.60 -9.78 -5.08
CA THR A 47 6.95 -8.88 -4.11
C THR A 47 5.58 -8.39 -4.55
N ILE A 48 5.16 -8.68 -5.79
CA ILE A 48 3.86 -8.28 -6.33
C ILE A 48 2.75 -8.87 -5.46
N GLY A 49 1.72 -8.05 -5.16
CA GLY A 49 0.56 -8.49 -4.39
C GLY A 49 0.78 -8.65 -2.88
N ARG A 50 1.95 -8.29 -2.34
CA ARG A 50 2.20 -8.32 -0.89
C ARG A 50 1.40 -7.31 -0.08
N ALA A 51 1.08 -6.20 -0.73
CA ALA A 51 0.14 -5.20 -0.26
C ALA A 51 -0.65 -4.71 -1.48
N TYR A 52 -1.96 -4.58 -1.31
CA TYR A 52 -2.92 -4.22 -2.35
C TYR A 52 -4.16 -3.64 -1.68
N THR A 53 -4.96 -2.89 -2.43
CA THR A 53 -6.23 -2.35 -1.94
C THR A 53 -7.35 -3.15 -2.58
N GLU A 54 -8.23 -3.74 -1.77
CA GLU A 54 -9.50 -4.29 -2.24
C GLU A 54 -10.48 -3.14 -2.41
N ILE A 55 -11.16 -3.10 -3.56
CA ILE A 55 -12.08 -2.02 -3.92
C ILE A 55 -13.43 -2.64 -4.25
N GLU A 56 -14.45 -2.27 -3.49
CA GLU A 56 -15.83 -2.65 -3.77
C GLU A 56 -16.45 -1.64 -4.74
N CYS A 57 -16.62 -2.04 -6.01
CA CYS A 57 -17.12 -1.19 -7.08
C CYS A 57 -18.11 -1.93 -7.98
N GLY A 58 -19.02 -1.19 -8.61
CA GLY A 58 -20.05 -1.77 -9.48
C GLY A 58 -19.54 -2.23 -10.85
N SER A 59 -18.33 -1.79 -11.24
CA SER A 59 -17.74 -2.06 -12.55
C SER A 59 -16.23 -1.82 -12.52
N LYS A 60 -15.49 -2.45 -13.45
CA LYS A 60 -14.02 -2.37 -13.53
C LYS A 60 -13.50 -1.17 -14.33
N ASP A 61 -14.34 -0.18 -14.63
CA ASP A 61 -13.89 1.05 -15.27
C ASP A 61 -13.27 2.02 -14.27
N THR A 62 -12.40 2.89 -14.78
CA THR A 62 -11.63 3.83 -13.95
C THR A 62 -12.50 4.76 -13.11
N ARG A 63 -13.67 5.18 -13.63
CA ARG A 63 -14.53 6.12 -12.91
C ARG A 63 -15.18 5.46 -11.70
N SER A 64 -15.67 4.23 -11.88
CA SER A 64 -16.24 3.42 -10.80
C SER A 64 -15.21 3.12 -9.70
N ILE A 65 -13.99 2.74 -10.10
CA ILE A 65 -12.89 2.46 -9.17
C ILE A 65 -12.50 3.71 -8.37
N LEU A 66 -12.30 4.85 -9.04
CA LEU A 66 -11.95 6.11 -8.36
C LEU A 66 -13.08 6.61 -7.46
N GLY A 67 -14.33 6.46 -7.90
CA GLY A 67 -15.52 6.79 -7.10
C GLY A 67 -15.55 6.00 -5.79
N SER A 68 -15.38 4.67 -5.87
CA SER A 68 -15.30 3.78 -4.71
C SER A 68 -14.11 4.11 -3.79
N LEU A 69 -12.97 4.53 -4.36
CA LEU A 69 -11.81 4.96 -3.58
C LEU A 69 -12.12 6.21 -2.77
N VAL A 70 -12.69 7.23 -3.40
CA VAL A 70 -13.03 8.51 -2.74
C VAL A 70 -14.16 8.33 -1.74
N SER A 71 -15.13 7.43 -2.00
CA SER A 71 -16.22 7.13 -1.06
C SER A 71 -15.77 6.30 0.16
N GLY A 72 -14.55 5.77 0.15
CA GLY A 72 -14.03 4.91 1.21
C GLY A 72 -14.50 3.47 1.14
N SER A 73 -15.06 3.02 0.00
CA SER A 73 -15.43 1.62 -0.28
C SER A 73 -14.20 0.78 -0.61
N VAL A 74 -13.18 0.86 0.26
CA VAL A 74 -11.86 0.29 0.06
C VAL A 74 -11.31 -0.31 1.34
N THR A 75 -10.64 -1.45 1.20
CA THR A 75 -9.96 -2.11 2.31
C THR A 75 -8.47 -2.27 1.98
N PRO A 76 -7.56 -1.63 2.73
CA PRO A 76 -6.13 -1.84 2.56
C PRO A 76 -5.74 -3.23 3.06
N MET A 77 -5.21 -4.06 2.16
CA MET A 77 -4.81 -5.43 2.42
C MET A 77 -3.29 -5.61 2.31
N GLY A 78 -2.79 -6.63 2.99
CA GLY A 78 -1.37 -7.00 2.96
C GLY A 78 -0.80 -7.23 4.34
N ARG A 79 0.42 -7.76 4.36
CA ARG A 79 1.20 -7.96 5.59
C ARG A 79 2.53 -7.25 5.44
N SER A 80 3.07 -6.75 6.55
CA SER A 80 4.46 -6.29 6.62
C SER A 80 5.37 -7.37 6.01
N VAL A 81 6.24 -6.99 5.07
CA VAL A 81 7.26 -7.89 4.52
C VAL A 81 8.09 -8.46 5.66
N ARG A 82 8.12 -9.80 5.80
CA ARG A 82 8.89 -10.47 6.84
C ARG A 82 10.39 -10.26 6.56
N ALA A 83 11.20 -10.18 7.62
CA ALA A 83 12.65 -9.87 7.49
C ALA A 83 13.41 -10.83 6.55
N ASN A 84 12.98 -12.10 6.46
CA ASN A 84 13.54 -13.11 5.57
C ASN A 84 13.37 -12.80 4.08
N GLU A 85 12.30 -12.12 3.69
CA GLU A 85 12.01 -11.76 2.30
C GLU A 85 12.77 -10.51 1.86
N ARG A 86 13.09 -9.62 2.81
CA ARG A 86 14.05 -8.52 2.59
C ARG A 86 15.43 -9.03 2.24
N PHE A 87 15.88 -10.09 2.91
CA PHE A 87 17.15 -10.76 2.60
C PHE A 87 17.18 -11.29 1.16
N ARG A 88 16.09 -11.89 0.66
CA ARG A 88 15.99 -12.30 -0.75
C ARG A 88 16.04 -11.11 -1.72
N LYS A 89 15.36 -9.99 -1.42
CA LYS A 89 15.41 -8.77 -2.24
C LYS A 89 16.84 -8.20 -2.34
N MET A 90 17.61 -8.21 -1.24
CA MET A 90 19.04 -7.83 -1.28
C MET A 90 19.89 -8.77 -2.14
N ARG A 91 19.60 -10.07 -2.16
CA ARG A 91 20.34 -11.03 -2.99
C ARG A 91 20.04 -10.87 -4.47
N TYR A 92 18.81 -10.53 -4.87
CA TYR A 92 18.47 -10.22 -6.27
C TYR A 92 19.15 -8.94 -6.76
N ARG A 93 19.16 -7.85 -5.96
CA ARG A 93 19.90 -6.62 -6.31
C ARG A 93 21.40 -6.82 -6.51
N LYS A 94 22.00 -7.83 -5.86
CA LYS A 94 23.41 -8.21 -6.07
C LYS A 94 23.63 -9.01 -7.37
N HIS A 95 22.59 -9.61 -7.94
CA HIS A 95 22.69 -10.48 -9.12
C HIS A 95 22.45 -9.73 -10.44
N GLU A 96 21.83 -8.54 -10.40
CA GLU A 96 21.69 -7.63 -11.56
C GLU A 96 22.87 -6.65 -11.71
N GLY A 97 23.80 -6.63 -10.75
CA GLY A 97 25.00 -5.79 -10.76
C GLY A 97 26.31 -6.57 -10.98
N GLY A 98 26.23 -7.76 -11.57
CA GLY A 98 27.37 -8.62 -11.92
C GLY A 98 27.35 -8.98 -13.39
#